data_AF-A0A5C7ZHS1-F1
#
_entry.id   AF-A0A5C7ZHS1-F1
#
_cell.length_a   1.000
_cell.length_b   1.000
_cell.length_c   1.000
_cell.angle_alpha   90.00
_cell.angle_beta   90.00
_cell.angle_gamma   90.00
#
_symmetry.space_group_name_H-M   'P 1'
#
loop_
_entity.id
_entity.type
_entity.pdbx_description
1 polymer ?
#
loop_
_entity_poly.entity_id
_entity_poly.type
_entity_poly.pdbx_seq_one_letter_code
_entity_poly.pdbx_strand_id
1 'polypeptide(L)'
;KDVLKTKVFALARWRNANDPYGTGSNPIPERIITRPPSAELRPDQKDQDSLPEYEVLDAIIERYMENDEGVAALIADGYERADVEKVTRLIKLNEYKRRQAPVGIRVTHRSFGKDWRYPMTNRFRA
;
A
#
# COMPACT_ATOMS: atom_id res chain seq x y z
N LYS A 1 2.35 -7.36 -4.54
CA LYS A 1 0.87 -7.50 -4.63
C LYS A 1 0.23 -7.29 -3.27
N ASP A 2 0.70 -8.01 -2.24
CA ASP A 2 0.07 -8.03 -0.91
C ASP A 2 1.03 -7.57 0.22
N VAL A 3 2.02 -6.74 -0.11
CA VAL A 3 2.97 -6.17 0.86
C VAL A 3 2.92 -4.67 0.66
N LEU A 4 2.53 -3.95 1.71
CA LEU A 4 2.49 -2.48 1.74
C LEU A 4 3.89 -1.88 1.70
N LYS A 5 4.01 -0.61 1.29
CA LYS A 5 5.30 0.00 0.93
C LYS A 5 6.24 0.11 2.12
N THR A 6 5.72 0.55 3.26
CA THR A 6 6.41 0.58 4.56
C THR A 6 6.99 -0.79 4.91
N LYS A 7 6.20 -1.85 4.73
CA LYS A 7 6.61 -3.25 4.98
C LYS A 7 7.67 -3.73 3.99
N VAL A 8 7.63 -3.31 2.73
CA VAL A 8 8.71 -3.60 1.76
C VAL A 8 10.04 -3.02 2.24
N PHE A 9 10.07 -1.77 2.71
CA PHE A 9 11.29 -1.17 3.25
C PHE A 9 11.78 -1.88 4.52
N ALA A 10 10.87 -2.25 5.42
CA ALA A 10 11.21 -3.03 6.62
C ALA A 10 11.84 -4.39 6.25
N LEU A 11 11.26 -5.11 5.28
CA LEU A 11 11.78 -6.39 4.80
C LEU A 11 13.13 -6.24 4.10
N ALA A 12 13.34 -5.17 3.34
CA ALA A 12 14.63 -4.89 2.71
C ALA A 12 15.74 -4.70 3.74
N ARG A 13 15.48 -3.89 4.79
CA ARG A 13 16.41 -3.70 5.91
C ARG A 13 16.67 -5.01 6.66
N TRP A 14 15.61 -5.77 6.94
CA TRP A 14 15.74 -7.07 7.58
C TRP A 14 16.58 -8.03 6.74
N ARG A 15 16.36 -8.13 5.42
CA ARG A 15 17.16 -9.02 4.55
C ARG A 15 18.61 -8.58 4.46
N ASN A 16 18.93 -7.30 4.50
CA ASN A 16 20.33 -6.85 4.54
C ASN A 16 21.01 -7.26 5.86
N ALA A 17 20.31 -7.13 6.98
CA ALA A 17 20.81 -7.49 8.31
C ALA A 17 20.87 -9.01 8.58
N ASN A 18 20.15 -9.84 7.81
CA ASN A 18 20.03 -11.27 8.03
C ASN A 18 20.35 -12.05 6.75
N ASP A 19 21.26 -13.02 6.82
CA ASP A 19 21.52 -13.97 5.72
C ASP A 19 21.14 -15.41 6.10
N PRO A 20 19.83 -15.69 6.30
CA PRO A 20 19.38 -17.00 6.76
C PRO A 20 19.64 -18.14 5.76
N TYR A 21 20.00 -17.82 4.51
CA TYR A 21 20.16 -18.79 3.43
C TYR A 21 21.57 -18.82 2.81
N GLY A 22 22.55 -18.10 3.39
CA GLY A 22 23.91 -18.05 2.87
C GLY A 22 24.01 -17.47 1.46
N THR A 23 23.10 -16.56 1.11
CA THR A 23 22.97 -15.98 -0.25
C THR A 23 23.72 -14.66 -0.40
N GLY A 24 24.50 -14.27 0.62
CA GLY A 24 25.35 -13.09 0.61
C GLY A 24 24.85 -12.00 1.56
N SER A 25 25.82 -11.22 2.04
CA SER A 25 25.61 -10.08 2.93
C SER A 25 25.19 -8.83 2.15
N ASN A 26 24.23 -8.06 2.69
CA ASN A 26 23.75 -6.80 2.11
C ASN A 26 23.41 -6.85 0.61
N PRO A 27 22.56 -7.80 0.16
CA PRO A 27 22.27 -7.96 -1.27
C PRO A 27 21.51 -6.77 -1.87
N ILE A 28 20.86 -5.92 -1.05
CA ILE A 28 20.09 -4.77 -1.52
C ILE A 28 20.93 -3.50 -1.30
N PRO A 29 21.31 -2.77 -2.36
CA PRO A 29 22.05 -1.51 -2.22
C PRO A 29 21.32 -0.46 -1.37
N GLU A 30 22.01 0.14 -0.41
CA GLU A 30 21.42 1.11 0.53
C GLU A 30 20.76 2.29 -0.17
N ARG A 31 21.33 2.76 -1.29
CA ARG A 31 20.75 3.85 -2.12
C ARG A 31 19.33 3.57 -2.60
N ILE A 32 18.92 2.30 -2.72
CA ILE A 32 17.57 1.91 -3.15
C ILE A 32 16.59 2.01 -1.97
N ILE A 33 17.08 1.83 -0.74
CA ILE A 33 16.30 1.87 0.51
C ILE A 33 16.13 3.32 0.99
N THR A 34 17.17 4.15 0.84
CA THR A 34 17.19 5.53 1.36
C THR A 34 16.64 6.57 0.40
N ARG A 35 16.61 6.28 -0.90
CA ARG A 35 15.98 7.20 -1.86
C ARG A 35 14.48 7.34 -1.53
N PRO A 36 13.90 8.55 -1.66
CA PRO A 36 12.47 8.73 -1.48
C PRO A 36 11.67 7.79 -2.38
N PRO A 37 10.56 7.24 -1.90
CA PRO A 37 9.68 6.44 -2.73
C PRO A 37 9.11 7.31 -3.85
N SER A 38 9.32 6.88 -5.10
CA SER A 38 8.90 7.59 -6.31
C SER A 38 8.21 6.61 -7.25
N ALA A 39 6.93 6.83 -7.59
CA ALA A 39 6.24 6.12 -8.67
C ALA A 39 6.51 6.82 -10.00
N GLU A 40 7.73 6.64 -10.50
CA GLU A 40 8.13 7.21 -11.78
C GLU A 40 7.44 6.47 -12.93
N LEU A 41 6.26 6.94 -13.31
CA LEU A 41 5.69 6.72 -14.64
C LEU A 41 6.18 7.80 -15.63
N ARG A 42 6.78 8.91 -15.12
CA ARG A 42 7.43 9.99 -15.87
C ARG A 42 8.58 10.62 -15.06
N PRO A 43 9.56 11.30 -15.71
CA PRO A 43 10.59 12.06 -15.01
C PRO A 43 9.97 13.08 -14.05
N ASP A 44 10.52 13.20 -12.85
CA ASP A 44 10.14 14.15 -11.79
C ASP A 44 8.75 13.97 -11.14
N GLN A 45 8.01 12.91 -11.46
CA GLN A 45 6.74 12.61 -10.81
C GLN A 45 6.96 11.99 -9.41
N LYS A 46 6.56 12.69 -8.33
CA LYS A 46 6.55 12.13 -6.97
C LYS A 46 5.14 11.73 -6.55
N ASP A 47 4.97 10.57 -5.93
CA ASP A 47 3.66 10.14 -5.38
C ASP A 47 3.12 11.12 -4.32
N GLN A 48 4.06 11.68 -3.54
CA GLN A 48 3.80 12.63 -2.46
C GLN A 48 3.13 13.92 -2.94
N ASP A 49 3.18 14.23 -4.24
CA ASP A 49 2.48 15.41 -4.77
C ASP A 49 0.95 15.22 -4.73
N SER A 50 0.48 13.97 -4.62
CA SER A 50 -0.94 13.64 -4.73
C SER A 50 -1.44 12.60 -3.73
N LEU A 51 -0.60 12.07 -2.85
CA LEU A 51 -0.97 11.10 -1.82
C LEU A 51 -0.38 11.52 -0.47
N PRO A 52 -1.01 11.14 0.65
CA PRO A 52 -0.37 11.29 1.95
C PRO A 52 0.92 10.47 2.03
N GLU A 53 1.75 10.77 3.02
CA GLU A 53 2.98 10.02 3.30
C GLU A 53 2.67 8.52 3.45
N TYR A 54 3.63 7.68 3.04
CA TYR A 54 3.43 6.24 2.95
C TYR A 54 3.05 5.60 4.29
N GLU A 55 3.53 6.14 5.41
CA GLU A 55 3.16 5.72 6.74
C GLU A 55 1.65 5.91 7.01
N VAL A 56 1.11 7.06 6.60
CA VAL A 56 -0.32 7.38 6.75
C VAL A 56 -1.15 6.59 5.74
N LEU A 57 -0.70 6.53 4.49
CA LEU A 57 -1.36 5.81 3.41
C LEU A 57 -1.51 4.31 3.74
N ASP A 58 -0.41 3.66 4.12
CA ASP A 58 -0.40 2.24 4.41
C ASP A 58 -1.27 1.92 5.63
N ALA A 59 -1.24 2.76 6.67
CA ALA A 59 -2.10 2.58 7.84
C ALA A 59 -3.59 2.73 7.50
N ILE A 60 -3.96 3.70 6.66
CA ILE A 60 -5.35 3.83 6.17
C ILE A 60 -5.74 2.59 5.36
N ILE A 61 -4.87 2.09 4.47
CA ILE A 61 -5.14 0.90 3.67
C ILE A 61 -5.33 -0.32 4.58
N GLU A 62 -4.44 -0.56 5.53
CA GLU A 62 -4.52 -1.69 6.46
C GLU A 62 -5.85 -1.68 7.22
N ARG A 63 -6.21 -0.54 7.82
CA ARG A 63 -7.43 -0.46 8.63
C ARG A 63 -8.70 -0.55 7.78
N TYR A 64 -8.74 0.14 6.64
CA TYR A 64 -9.92 0.14 5.77
C TYR A 64 -10.08 -1.17 4.98
N MET A 65 -8.98 -1.69 4.41
CA MET A 65 -9.00 -2.86 3.53
C MET A 65 -8.80 -4.18 4.28
N GLU A 66 -7.88 -4.24 5.23
CA GLU A 66 -7.59 -5.50 5.92
C GLU A 66 -8.51 -5.71 7.12
N ASN A 67 -8.85 -4.64 7.86
CA ASN A 67 -9.64 -4.71 9.10
C ASN A 67 -11.12 -4.31 8.95
N ASP A 68 -11.59 -3.97 7.74
CA ASP A 68 -12.98 -3.55 7.46
C ASP A 68 -13.45 -2.33 8.29
N GLU A 69 -12.51 -1.48 8.74
CA GLU A 69 -12.84 -0.28 9.51
C GLU A 69 -13.48 0.81 8.63
N GLY A 70 -14.54 1.43 9.13
CA GLY A 70 -15.27 2.49 8.41
C GLY A 70 -14.56 3.83 8.44
N VAL A 71 -14.78 4.67 7.43
CA VAL A 71 -14.20 6.03 7.29
C VAL A 71 -14.32 6.86 8.57
N ALA A 72 -15.49 6.81 9.23
CA ALA A 72 -15.73 7.57 10.46
C ALA A 72 -14.82 7.12 11.63
N ALA A 73 -14.51 5.82 11.73
CA ALA A 73 -13.62 5.29 12.75
C ALA A 73 -12.18 5.75 12.52
N LEU A 74 -11.69 5.69 11.28
CA LEU A 74 -10.36 6.19 10.94
C LEU A 74 -10.23 7.70 11.27
N ILE A 75 -11.24 8.51 10.97
CA ILE A 75 -11.22 9.94 11.31
C ILE A 75 -11.23 10.15 12.83
N ALA A 76 -12.02 9.37 13.57
CA ALA A 76 -12.07 9.45 15.03
C ALA A 76 -10.72 9.11 15.69
N ASP A 77 -9.94 8.23 15.07
CA ASP A 77 -8.60 7.85 15.53
C ASP A 77 -7.50 8.83 15.11
N GLY A 78 -7.87 9.99 14.57
CA GLY A 78 -6.96 11.12 14.35
C GLY A 78 -6.37 11.21 12.94
N TYR A 79 -6.82 10.39 11.99
CA TYR A 79 -6.42 10.55 10.58
C TYR A 79 -7.14 11.75 9.96
N GLU A 80 -6.42 12.52 9.12
CA GLU A 80 -7.02 13.66 8.44
C GLU A 80 -8.15 13.20 7.52
N ARG A 81 -9.32 13.83 7.65
CA ARG A 81 -10.50 13.52 6.81
C ARG A 81 -10.18 13.54 5.32
N ALA A 82 -9.43 14.56 4.87
CA ALA A 82 -9.09 14.71 3.47
C ALA A 82 -8.29 13.50 2.95
N ASP A 83 -7.35 12.98 3.74
CA ASP A 83 -6.56 11.81 3.40
C ASP A 83 -7.39 10.53 3.38
N VAL A 84 -8.20 10.29 4.42
CA VAL A 84 -9.05 9.08 4.49
C VAL A 84 -10.03 9.05 3.33
N GLU A 85 -10.72 10.15 3.02
CA GLU A 85 -11.67 10.23 1.92
C GLU A 85 -10.98 10.06 0.56
N LYS A 86 -9.79 10.64 0.40
CA LYS A 86 -9.00 10.54 -0.83
C LYS A 86 -8.50 9.12 -1.07
N VAL A 87 -7.90 8.48 -0.07
CA VAL A 87 -7.37 7.12 -0.17
C VAL A 87 -8.50 6.13 -0.43
N THR A 88 -9.59 6.19 0.33
CA THR A 88 -10.73 5.28 0.16
C THR A 88 -11.41 5.44 -1.21
N ARG A 89 -11.51 6.67 -1.71
CA ARG A 89 -11.97 6.95 -3.08
C ARG A 89 -11.03 6.35 -4.13
N LEU A 90 -9.72 6.51 -3.98
CA LEU A 90 -8.73 5.96 -4.90
C LEU A 90 -8.72 4.42 -4.88
N ILE A 91 -8.91 3.80 -3.71
CA ILE A 91 -9.12 2.35 -3.62
C ILE A 91 -10.30 1.98 -4.52
N LYS A 92 -11.49 2.57 -4.33
CA LYS A 92 -12.68 2.27 -5.14
C LYS A 92 -12.44 2.49 -6.64
N LEU A 93 -11.86 3.62 -7.03
CA LEU A 93 -11.63 3.97 -8.45
C LEU A 93 -10.66 3.02 -9.16
N ASN A 94 -9.67 2.48 -8.46
CA ASN A 94 -8.66 1.60 -9.08
C ASN A 94 -9.06 0.11 -9.09
N GLU A 95 -10.32 -0.23 -8.77
CA GLU A 95 -10.82 -1.62 -8.82
C GLU A 95 -10.62 -2.26 -10.20
N TYR A 96 -10.86 -1.50 -11.28
CA TYR A 96 -10.66 -2.00 -12.65
C TYR A 96 -9.20 -2.40 -12.93
N LYS A 97 -8.22 -1.65 -12.41
CA LYS A 97 -6.79 -1.97 -12.56
C LYS A 97 -6.44 -3.23 -11.79
N ARG A 98 -6.97 -3.38 -10.57
CA ARG A 98 -6.70 -4.54 -9.71
C ARG A 98 -7.24 -5.84 -10.30
N ARG A 99 -8.41 -5.80 -10.95
CA ARG A 99 -8.97 -6.99 -11.62
C ARG A 99 -8.14 -7.47 -12.82
N GLN A 100 -7.35 -6.61 -13.43
CA GLN A 100 -6.43 -6.96 -14.52
C GLN A 100 -5.05 -7.38 -14.01
N ALA A 101 -4.76 -7.20 -12.72
CA ALA A 101 -3.46 -7.55 -12.16
C ALA A 101 -3.27 -9.07 -12.07
N PRO A 102 -2.06 -9.59 -12.35
CA PRO A 102 -1.79 -11.02 -12.26
C PRO A 102 -1.99 -11.54 -10.83
N VAL A 103 -2.18 -12.86 -10.71
CA VAL A 103 -2.20 -13.54 -9.41
C VAL A 103 -0.84 -13.33 -8.73
N GLY A 104 -0.84 -13.15 -7.40
CA GLY A 104 0.37 -12.98 -6.61
C GLY A 104 0.18 -13.61 -5.23
N ILE A 105 1.28 -13.77 -4.50
CA ILE A 105 1.31 -14.39 -3.18
C ILE A 105 0.53 -13.54 -2.19
N ARG A 106 -0.32 -14.19 -1.39
CA ARG A 106 -1.02 -13.61 -0.24
C ARG A 106 -0.17 -13.79 1.01
N VAL A 107 0.03 -12.72 1.77
CA VAL A 107 0.76 -12.73 3.05
C VAL A 107 -0.05 -12.11 4.19
N THR A 108 -1.11 -11.35 3.92
CA THR A 108 -2.04 -10.82 4.92
C THR A 108 -3.25 -11.75 5.08
N HIS A 109 -4.08 -11.52 6.11
CA HIS A 109 -5.33 -12.27 6.30
C HIS A 109 -6.39 -11.88 5.26
N ARG A 110 -6.33 -10.65 4.72
CA ARG A 110 -7.21 -10.15 3.67
C ARG A 110 -6.43 -9.37 2.63
N SER A 111 -6.53 -9.81 1.36
CA SER A 111 -5.74 -9.29 0.25
C SER A 111 -6.60 -8.75 -0.89
N PHE A 112 -6.01 -7.93 -1.76
CA PHE A 112 -6.61 -7.48 -3.04
C PHE A 112 -6.71 -8.60 -4.12
N GLY A 113 -7.06 -9.82 -3.70
CA GLY A 113 -7.24 -10.99 -4.54
C GLY A 113 -8.66 -11.55 -4.43
N LYS A 114 -8.79 -12.82 -4.06
CA LYS A 114 -10.09 -13.48 -3.90
C LYS A 114 -10.90 -12.94 -2.72
N ASP A 115 -10.24 -12.29 -1.76
CA ASP A 115 -10.84 -11.79 -0.51
C ASP A 115 -11.47 -10.40 -0.68
N TRP A 116 -11.05 -9.63 -1.70
CA TRP A 116 -11.56 -8.30 -2.03
C TRP A 116 -12.46 -8.35 -3.27
N ARG A 117 -13.78 -8.47 -3.06
CA ARG A 117 -14.77 -8.61 -4.14
C ARG A 117 -15.69 -7.40 -4.21
N TYR A 118 -15.22 -6.34 -4.86
CA TYR A 118 -16.02 -5.13 -5.06
C TYR A 118 -16.45 -4.98 -6.52
N PRO A 119 -17.62 -4.38 -6.80
CA PRO A 119 -18.05 -4.11 -8.16
C PRO A 119 -17.16 -3.05 -8.82
N MET A 120 -16.86 -3.22 -10.11
CA MET A 120 -16.14 -2.21 -10.90
C MET A 120 -17.02 -0.99 -11.16
N THR A 121 -18.27 -1.23 -11.59
CA THR A 121 -19.29 -0.17 -11.70
C THR A 121 -19.88 0.06 -10.33
N ASN A 122 -19.40 1.08 -9.63
CA ASN A 122 -19.81 1.40 -8.27
C ASN A 122 -20.09 2.90 -8.13
N ARG A 123 -21.32 3.28 -7.75
CA ARG A 123 -21.72 4.66 -7.41
C ARG A 123 -22.01 4.87 -5.93
N PHE A 124 -21.71 3.88 -5.08
CA PHE A 124 -21.92 3.98 -3.64
C PHE A 124 -21.04 5.07 -3.04
N ARG A 125 -21.68 6.05 -2.42
CA ARG A 125 -21.04 7.09 -1.60
C ARG A 125 -21.32 6.71 -0.14
N ALA A 126 -20.25 6.42 0.59
CA ALA A 126 -20.29 6.14 2.02
C ALA A 126 -20.14 7.46 2.77
#